data_AF-A0A1B7XL36-F1
#
_entry.id   AF-A0A1B7XL36-F1
#
_cell.length_a   1.000
_cell.length_b   1.000
_cell.length_c   1.000
_cell.angle_alpha   90.00
_cell.angle_beta   90.00
_cell.angle_gamma   90.00
#
_symmetry.space_group_name_H-M   'P 1'
#
loop_
_entity.id
_entity.type
_entity.pdbx_description
1 polymer ?
#
loop_
_entity_poly.entity_id
_entity_poly.type
_entity_poly.pdbx_seq_one_letter_code
_entity_poly.pdbx_strand_id
1 'polypeptide(L)'
;MYINILVGIIVIVLVVWIVRDFLASLKSPARIMKDELEQRRERQEQVAANIERLRETGSKKMRPVLRALKEMNEALPEEKRFTLENNHDTVAIIFEKSYVEITYRLTQFSLQGDAQDFSDDIQSHQSFVIERKDAEGHVIASREAVTEEETIRLVAREIAAVVEP
;
A
#
# COMPACT_ATOMS: atom_id res chain seq x y z
N MET A 1 59.29 47.91 -11.27
CA MET A 1 57.94 48.49 -11.22
C MET A 1 56.96 47.81 -12.18
N TYR A 2 57.35 47.45 -13.42
CA TYR A 2 56.48 46.75 -14.39
C TYR A 2 56.10 45.31 -14.04
N ILE A 3 56.98 44.55 -13.37
CA ILE A 3 56.73 43.15 -13.01
C ILE A 3 55.54 43.01 -12.05
N ASN A 4 55.39 43.90 -11.07
CA ASN A 4 54.27 43.87 -10.13
C ASN A 4 52.93 44.20 -10.80
N ILE A 5 52.94 45.06 -11.82
CA ILE A 5 51.74 45.39 -12.62
C ILE A 5 51.32 44.17 -13.46
N LEU A 6 52.31 43.48 -14.05
CA LEU A 6 52.08 42.29 -14.88
C LEU A 6 51.54 41.12 -14.05
N VAL A 7 52.09 40.89 -12.85
CA VAL A 7 51.59 39.90 -11.89
C VAL A 7 50.17 40.25 -11.43
N GLY A 8 49.88 41.52 -11.16
CA GLY A 8 48.54 41.98 -10.80
C GLY A 8 47.48 41.68 -11.87
N ILE A 9 47.81 41.92 -13.15
CA ILE A 9 46.90 41.62 -14.27
C ILE A 9 46.64 40.12 -14.38
N ILE A 10 47.67 39.29 -14.26
CA ILE A 10 47.54 37.82 -14.32
C ILE A 10 46.62 37.33 -13.20
N VAL A 11 46.80 37.83 -11.97
CA VAL A 11 45.95 37.45 -10.83
C VAL A 11 44.48 37.84 -11.07
N ILE A 12 44.22 39.04 -11.61
CA ILE A 12 42.85 39.48 -11.92
C ILE A 12 42.20 38.55 -12.95
N VAL A 13 42.92 38.22 -14.02
CA VAL A 13 42.40 37.28 -15.06
C VAL A 13 42.08 35.92 -14.44
N LEU A 14 42.94 35.42 -13.56
CA LEU A 14 42.76 34.14 -12.88
C LEU A 14 41.54 34.15 -11.95
N VAL A 15 41.36 35.22 -11.18
CA VAL A 15 40.19 35.41 -10.31
C VAL A 15 38.90 35.50 -11.12
N VAL A 16 38.88 36.29 -12.19
CA VAL A 16 37.70 36.41 -13.07
C VAL A 16 37.35 35.05 -13.69
N TRP A 17 38.35 34.26 -14.06
CA TRP A 17 38.13 32.93 -14.63
C TRP A 17 37.53 31.96 -13.61
N ILE A 18 38.07 31.93 -12.39
CA ILE A 18 37.53 31.11 -11.28
C ILE A 18 36.09 31.49 -10.94
N VAL A 19 35.80 32.79 -10.83
CA VAL A 19 34.45 33.27 -10.50
C VAL A 19 33.46 32.93 -11.62
N ARG A 20 33.88 33.06 -12.88
CA ARG A 20 33.06 32.71 -14.04
C ARG A 20 32.77 31.21 -14.09
N ASP A 21 33.75 30.37 -13.80
CA ASP A 21 33.60 28.91 -13.77
C ASP A 21 32.71 28.47 -12.58
N PHE A 22 32.88 29.09 -11.41
CA PHE A 22 32.03 28.86 -10.24
C PHE A 22 30.58 29.28 -10.49
N LEU A 23 30.34 30.42 -11.15
CA LEU A 23 28.99 30.83 -11.54
C LEU A 23 28.35 29.90 -12.58
N ALA A 24 29.15 29.29 -13.45
CA ALA A 24 28.69 28.29 -14.41
C ALA A 24 28.39 26.92 -13.77
N SER A 25 29.09 26.58 -12.68
CA SER A 25 28.91 25.31 -11.95
C SER A 25 27.75 25.34 -10.95
N LEU A 26 27.25 26.52 -10.59
CA LEU A 26 26.00 26.66 -9.84
C LEU A 26 24.82 26.18 -10.72
N LYS A 27 24.45 24.90 -10.55
CA LYS A 27 23.26 24.31 -11.18
C LYS A 27 22.07 25.25 -10.99
N SER A 28 21.48 25.69 -12.10
CA SER A 28 20.31 26.59 -12.11
C SER A 28 19.22 26.03 -11.17
N PRO A 29 18.62 26.86 -10.29
CA PRO A 29 17.51 26.45 -9.42
C PRO A 29 16.36 25.78 -10.19
N ALA A 30 16.15 26.18 -11.45
CA ALA A 30 15.16 25.59 -12.34
C ALA A 30 15.49 24.14 -12.77
N ARG A 31 16.78 23.76 -12.81
CA ARG A 31 17.18 22.36 -13.06
C ARG A 31 17.01 21.50 -11.81
N ILE A 32 17.39 22.00 -10.64
CA ILE A 32 17.18 21.30 -9.37
C ILE A 32 15.68 21.03 -9.15
N MET A 33 14.84 22.01 -9.43
CA MET A 33 13.38 21.86 -9.33
C MET A 33 12.82 20.86 -10.35
N LYS A 34 13.38 20.77 -11.56
CA LYS A 34 12.98 19.77 -12.56
C LYS A 34 13.40 18.36 -12.14
N ASP A 35 14.64 18.21 -11.69
CA ASP A 35 15.17 16.93 -11.21
C ASP A 35 14.36 16.42 -10.00
N GLU A 36 13.98 17.30 -9.06
CA GLU A 36 13.11 16.95 -7.93
C GLU A 36 11.68 16.58 -8.36
N LEU A 37 11.11 17.25 -9.36
CA LEU A 37 9.77 16.95 -9.87
C LEU A 37 9.73 15.63 -10.66
N GLU A 38 10.77 15.35 -11.46
CA GLU A 38 10.92 14.06 -12.15
C GLU A 38 11.10 12.93 -11.14
N GLN A 39 11.96 13.11 -10.15
CA GLN A 39 12.15 12.13 -9.08
C GLN A 39 10.86 11.89 -8.27
N ARG A 40 10.02 12.91 -8.07
CA ARG A 40 8.70 12.74 -7.43
C ARG A 40 7.72 11.96 -8.32
N ARG A 41 7.73 12.17 -9.63
CA ARG A 41 6.88 11.43 -10.57
C ARG A 41 7.27 9.95 -10.63
N GLU A 42 8.56 9.65 -10.74
CA GLU A 42 9.06 8.28 -10.71
C GLU A 42 8.70 7.57 -9.40
N ARG A 43 8.82 8.27 -8.25
CA ARG A 43 8.37 7.74 -6.96
C ARG A 43 6.86 7.47 -6.92
N GLN A 44 6.04 8.34 -7.51
CA GLN A 44 4.58 8.15 -7.55
C GLN A 44 4.19 6.97 -8.43
N GLU A 45 4.83 6.80 -9.59
CA GLU A 45 4.59 5.66 -10.48
C GLU A 45 4.96 4.32 -9.84
N GLN A 46 6.09 4.27 -9.14
CA GLN A 46 6.51 3.06 -8.40
C GLN A 46 5.54 2.73 -7.26
N VAL A 47 5.10 3.73 -6.48
CA VAL A 47 4.11 3.53 -5.42
C VAL A 47 2.78 3.04 -5.99
N ALA A 48 2.32 3.62 -7.10
CA ALA A 48 1.08 3.20 -7.76
C ALA A 48 1.16 1.74 -8.25
N ALA A 49 2.25 1.36 -8.92
CA ALA A 49 2.47 -0.01 -9.38
C ALA A 49 2.53 -1.02 -8.21
N ASN A 50 3.11 -0.62 -7.08
CA ASN A 50 3.15 -1.47 -5.89
C ASN A 50 1.76 -1.61 -5.24
N ILE A 51 0.99 -0.53 -5.12
CA ILE A 51 -0.40 -0.58 -4.63
C ILE A 51 -1.24 -1.51 -5.51
N GLU A 52 -1.08 -1.44 -6.83
CA GLU A 52 -1.81 -2.29 -7.77
C GLU A 52 -1.46 -3.77 -7.55
N ARG A 53 -0.18 -4.12 -7.38
CA ARG A 53 0.24 -5.50 -7.05
C ARG A 53 -0.32 -5.99 -5.72
N LEU A 54 -0.39 -5.12 -4.70
CA LEU A 54 -1.00 -5.46 -3.41
C LEU A 54 -2.50 -5.76 -3.58
N ARG A 55 -3.20 -4.93 -4.36
CA ARG A 55 -4.64 -5.10 -4.65
C ARG A 55 -4.92 -6.36 -5.47
N GLU A 56 -4.09 -6.67 -6.45
CA GLU A 56 -4.18 -7.92 -7.22
C GLU A 56 -3.97 -9.14 -6.32
N THR A 57 -2.99 -9.08 -5.42
CA THR A 57 -2.70 -10.14 -4.46
C THR A 57 -3.89 -10.36 -3.53
N GLY A 58 -4.45 -9.29 -2.97
CA GLY A 58 -5.66 -9.35 -2.14
C GLY A 58 -6.85 -9.95 -2.89
N SER A 59 -7.10 -9.50 -4.12
CA SER A 59 -8.15 -10.07 -4.96
C SER A 59 -7.96 -11.56 -5.22
N LYS A 60 -6.71 -12.00 -5.51
CA LYS A 60 -6.40 -13.41 -5.75
C LYS A 60 -6.64 -14.26 -4.51
N LYS A 61 -6.26 -13.76 -3.33
CA LYS A 61 -6.42 -14.41 -2.03
C LYS A 61 -7.86 -14.45 -1.53
N MET A 62 -8.66 -13.46 -1.91
CA MET A 62 -10.06 -13.37 -1.51
C MET A 62 -11.00 -14.25 -2.36
N ARG A 63 -10.63 -14.58 -3.61
CA ARG A 63 -11.41 -15.48 -4.49
C ARG A 63 -11.84 -16.81 -3.84
N PRO A 64 -10.95 -17.60 -3.22
CA PRO A 64 -11.34 -18.86 -2.59
C PRO A 64 -12.30 -18.64 -1.41
N VAL A 65 -12.07 -17.60 -0.60
CA VAL A 65 -12.97 -17.22 0.51
C VAL A 65 -14.36 -16.87 -0.04
N LEU A 66 -14.43 -15.99 -1.05
CA LEU A 66 -15.70 -15.62 -1.69
C LEU A 66 -16.44 -16.84 -2.26
N ARG A 67 -15.72 -17.79 -2.87
CA ARG A 67 -16.33 -19.02 -3.39
C ARG A 67 -16.95 -19.84 -2.27
N ALA A 68 -16.21 -20.08 -1.19
CA ALA A 68 -16.72 -20.82 -0.05
C ALA A 68 -17.94 -20.14 0.58
N LEU A 69 -17.96 -18.81 0.66
CA LEU A 69 -19.11 -18.05 1.18
C LEU A 69 -20.35 -18.17 0.29
N LYS A 70 -20.18 -18.20 -1.04
CA LYS A 70 -21.30 -18.44 -1.96
C LYS A 70 -21.87 -19.84 -1.78
N GLU A 71 -21.00 -20.85 -1.70
CA GLU A 71 -21.40 -22.24 -1.46
C GLU A 71 -22.14 -22.38 -0.12
N MET A 72 -21.65 -21.72 0.94
CA MET A 72 -22.32 -21.67 2.24
C MET A 72 -23.69 -20.99 2.16
N ASN A 73 -23.80 -19.87 1.44
CA ASN A 73 -25.07 -19.16 1.28
C ASN A 73 -26.11 -19.99 0.53
N GLU A 74 -25.69 -20.72 -0.51
CA GLU A 74 -26.57 -21.60 -1.28
C GLU A 74 -27.07 -22.79 -0.46
N ALA A 75 -26.26 -23.28 0.47
CA ALA A 75 -26.63 -24.34 1.41
C ALA A 75 -27.61 -23.89 2.51
N LEU A 76 -27.79 -22.58 2.73
CA LEU A 76 -28.74 -22.07 3.70
C LEU A 76 -30.18 -22.05 3.17
N PRO A 77 -31.18 -22.25 4.04
CA PRO A 77 -32.59 -22.01 3.71
C PRO A 77 -32.79 -20.59 3.16
N GLU A 78 -33.72 -20.40 2.23
CA GLU A 78 -33.91 -19.10 1.55
C GLU A 78 -34.12 -17.93 2.51
N GLU A 79 -34.84 -18.16 3.61
CA GLU A 79 -35.14 -17.20 4.67
C GLU A 79 -33.90 -16.76 5.48
N LYS A 80 -32.83 -17.54 5.42
CA LYS A 80 -31.58 -17.35 6.20
C LYS A 80 -30.40 -16.98 5.32
N ARG A 81 -30.62 -16.77 4.02
CA ARG A 81 -29.58 -16.34 3.09
C ARG A 81 -29.12 -14.92 3.40
N PHE A 82 -27.83 -14.68 3.18
CA PHE A 82 -27.19 -13.37 3.36
C PHE A 82 -26.79 -12.75 2.03
N THR A 83 -26.59 -11.43 2.01
CA THR A 83 -26.06 -10.74 0.83
C THR A 83 -24.54 -10.65 0.91
N LEU A 84 -23.86 -10.85 -0.21
CA LEU A 84 -22.42 -10.72 -0.33
C LEU A 84 -22.06 -9.50 -1.17
N GLU A 85 -21.31 -8.58 -0.59
CA GLU A 85 -20.66 -7.49 -1.32
C GLU A 85 -19.16 -7.74 -1.40
N ASN A 86 -18.59 -7.65 -2.59
CA ASN A 86 -17.16 -7.88 -2.82
C ASN A 86 -16.51 -6.62 -3.38
N ASN A 87 -15.51 -6.13 -2.67
CA ASN A 87 -14.67 -5.02 -3.06
C ASN A 87 -13.20 -5.42 -3.00
N HIS A 88 -12.72 -6.12 -4.03
CA HIS A 88 -11.32 -6.53 -4.26
C HIS A 88 -10.61 -7.23 -3.09
N ASP A 89 -10.15 -6.47 -2.11
CA ASP A 89 -9.45 -6.93 -0.90
C ASP A 89 -10.40 -7.13 0.29
N THR A 90 -11.66 -6.75 0.15
CA THR A 90 -12.67 -6.78 1.20
C THR A 90 -13.94 -7.51 0.74
N VAL A 91 -14.50 -8.36 1.59
CA VAL A 91 -15.80 -9.00 1.39
C VAL A 91 -16.69 -8.73 2.58
N ALA A 92 -17.86 -8.15 2.35
CA ALA A 92 -18.88 -7.94 3.36
C ALA A 92 -20.01 -8.96 3.22
N ILE A 93 -20.40 -9.52 4.36
CA ILE A 93 -21.52 -10.44 4.54
C ILE A 93 -22.58 -9.68 5.30
N ILE A 94 -23.71 -9.41 4.64
CA ILE A 94 -24.79 -8.58 5.18
C ILE A 94 -25.94 -9.47 5.59
N PHE A 95 -26.27 -9.45 6.88
CA PHE A 95 -27.50 -10.00 7.46
C PHE A 95 -28.46 -8.86 7.79
N GLU A 96 -29.73 -9.18 8.09
CA GLU A 96 -30.76 -8.17 8.39
C GLU A 96 -30.38 -7.22 9.55
N LYS A 97 -29.61 -7.68 10.53
CA LYS A 97 -29.30 -6.94 11.78
C LYS A 97 -27.82 -6.88 12.14
N SER A 98 -26.94 -7.42 11.31
CA SER A 98 -25.50 -7.47 11.56
C SER A 98 -24.76 -7.64 10.26
N TYR A 99 -23.49 -7.25 10.24
CA TYR A 99 -22.64 -7.57 9.11
C TYR A 99 -21.28 -8.07 9.56
N VAL A 100 -20.70 -8.94 8.75
CA VAL A 100 -19.35 -9.49 8.95
C VAL A 100 -18.51 -9.05 7.77
N GLU A 101 -17.44 -8.31 8.03
CA GLU A 101 -16.50 -7.84 7.03
C GLU A 101 -15.20 -8.63 7.12
N ILE A 102 -14.69 -9.03 5.96
CA ILE A 102 -13.45 -9.78 5.83
C ILE A 102 -12.51 -8.95 4.97
N THR A 103 -11.41 -8.47 5.55
CA THR A 103 -10.40 -7.67 4.87
C THR A 103 -9.10 -8.45 4.79
N TYR A 104 -8.55 -8.62 3.59
CA TYR A 104 -7.20 -9.14 3.43
C TYR A 104 -6.18 -8.01 3.65
N ARG A 105 -5.39 -8.13 4.70
CA ARG A 105 -4.31 -7.20 5.02
C ARG A 105 -2.97 -7.78 4.57
N LEU A 106 -2.26 -6.99 3.77
CA LEU A 106 -0.90 -7.26 3.35
C LEU A 106 -0.01 -6.13 3.85
N THR A 107 0.84 -6.43 4.83
CA THR A 107 1.82 -5.46 5.35
C THR A 107 3.20 -5.87 4.85
N GLN A 108 3.89 -4.97 4.15
CA GLN A 108 5.25 -5.18 3.69
C GLN A 108 6.22 -4.35 4.52
N PHE A 109 7.28 -4.98 5.03
CA PHE A 109 8.35 -4.30 5.75
C PHE A 109 9.66 -4.45 4.97
N SER A 110 10.38 -3.34 4.79
CA SER A 110 11.78 -3.37 4.35
C SER A 110 12.68 -3.47 5.58
N LEU A 111 13.55 -4.47 5.63
CA LEU A 111 14.53 -4.63 6.71
C LEU A 111 15.76 -3.74 6.54
N GLN A 112 16.03 -3.28 5.32
CA GLN A 112 17.03 -2.25 5.04
C GLN A 112 16.32 -0.90 4.93
N GLY A 113 16.66 0.01 5.84
CA GLY A 113 16.03 1.32 5.98
C GLY A 113 16.29 2.31 4.84
N ASP A 114 16.45 1.83 3.61
CA ASP A 114 16.42 2.67 2.42
C ASP A 114 15.08 2.46 1.72
N ALA A 115 14.31 3.53 1.59
CA ALA A 115 12.90 3.49 1.19
C ALA A 115 12.67 3.11 -0.30
N GLN A 116 13.67 2.54 -0.97
CA GLN A 116 13.74 2.49 -2.43
C GLN A 116 14.19 1.17 -3.05
N ASP A 117 14.60 0.16 -2.29
CA ASP A 117 14.90 -1.15 -2.86
C ASP A 117 13.84 -2.18 -2.43
N PHE A 118 12.86 -2.40 -3.31
CA PHE A 118 11.90 -3.50 -3.20
C PHE A 118 12.52 -4.83 -3.66
N SER A 119 13.83 -5.01 -3.48
CA SER A 119 14.54 -6.22 -3.90
C SER A 119 14.74 -7.18 -2.71
N ASP A 120 14.24 -8.39 -2.92
CA ASP A 120 14.47 -9.69 -2.26
C ASP A 120 14.34 -9.85 -0.72
N ASP A 121 14.49 -8.80 0.09
CA ASP A 121 14.44 -8.86 1.57
C ASP A 121 13.15 -8.25 2.17
N ILE A 122 12.02 -8.37 1.46
CA ILE A 122 10.71 -7.92 1.97
C ILE A 122 10.08 -9.03 2.81
N GLN A 123 10.00 -8.84 4.12
CA GLN A 123 9.11 -9.64 4.95
C GLN A 123 7.68 -9.13 4.76
N SER A 124 6.82 -9.98 4.17
CA SER A 124 5.39 -9.71 4.04
C SER A 124 4.63 -10.43 5.14
N HIS A 125 3.87 -9.65 5.93
CA HIS A 125 2.89 -10.19 6.85
C HIS A 125 1.53 -10.18 6.15
N GLN A 126 0.93 -11.37 6.03
CA GLN A 126 -0.36 -11.58 5.36
C GLN A 126 -1.35 -12.08 6.41
N SER A 127 -2.47 -11.40 6.55
CA SER A 127 -3.54 -11.82 7.43
C SER A 127 -4.91 -11.46 6.85
N PHE A 128 -5.92 -12.23 7.22
CA PHE A 128 -7.32 -11.91 7.03
C PHE A 128 -7.84 -11.37 8.35
N VAL A 129 -8.40 -10.16 8.31
CA VAL A 129 -9.11 -9.58 9.45
C VAL A 129 -10.59 -9.78 9.25
N ILE A 130 -11.25 -10.35 10.24
CA ILE A 130 -12.68 -10.63 10.24
C ILE A 130 -13.29 -9.75 11.33
N GLU A 131 -14.09 -8.77 10.94
CA GLU A 131 -14.76 -7.83 11.84
C GLU A 131 -16.26 -8.08 11.81
N ARG A 132 -16.86 -8.39 12.96
CA ARG A 132 -18.32 -8.38 13.12
C ARG A 132 -18.75 -7.02 13.61
N LYS A 133 -19.69 -6.41 12.91
CA LYS A 133 -20.20 -5.06 13.17
C LYS A 133 -21.70 -5.09 13.46
N ASP A 134 -22.15 -4.18 14.32
CA ASP A 134 -23.58 -3.96 14.60
C ASP A 134 -24.27 -3.19 13.46
N ALA A 135 -25.55 -2.87 13.63
CA ALA A 135 -26.32 -2.16 12.60
C ALA A 135 -25.82 -0.72 12.38
N GLU A 136 -25.17 -0.14 13.39
CA GLU A 136 -24.58 1.20 13.40
C GLU A 136 -23.15 1.23 12.83
N GLY A 137 -22.56 0.05 12.61
CA GLY A 137 -21.25 -0.15 12.03
C GLY A 137 -20.08 -0.15 13.00
N HIS A 138 -20.36 -0.26 14.30
CA HIS A 138 -19.34 -0.44 15.32
C HIS A 138 -18.84 -1.89 15.37
N VAL A 139 -17.53 -2.05 15.49
CA VAL A 139 -16.90 -3.37 15.61
C VAL A 139 -17.21 -3.97 16.98
N ILE A 140 -17.99 -5.05 16.98
CA ILE A 140 -18.34 -5.83 18.18
C ILE A 140 -17.29 -6.89 18.45
N ALA A 141 -16.72 -7.48 17.40
CA ALA A 141 -15.69 -8.50 17.49
C ALA A 141 -14.73 -8.39 16.31
N SER A 142 -13.44 -8.64 16.56
CA SER A 142 -12.40 -8.71 15.54
C SER A 142 -11.56 -9.96 15.76
N ARG A 143 -11.25 -10.67 14.67
CA ARG A 143 -10.37 -11.83 14.66
C ARG A 143 -9.41 -11.74 13.49
N GLU A 144 -8.23 -12.31 13.67
CA GLU A 144 -7.23 -12.46 12.61
C GLU A 144 -7.03 -13.94 12.29
N ALA A 145 -6.86 -14.23 11.00
CA ALA A 145 -6.49 -15.54 10.48
C ALA A 145 -5.33 -15.38 9.50
N VAL A 146 -4.41 -16.34 9.49
CA VAL A 146 -3.25 -16.30 8.56
C VAL A 146 -3.57 -17.02 7.26
N THR A 147 -4.49 -17.99 7.31
CA THR A 147 -4.81 -18.85 6.17
C THR A 147 -6.23 -18.69 5.66
N GLU A 148 -6.43 -18.99 4.39
CA GLU A 148 -7.75 -18.99 3.74
C GLU A 148 -8.71 -19.99 4.42
N GLU A 149 -8.23 -21.19 4.76
CA GLU A 149 -9.06 -22.22 5.42
C GLU A 149 -9.50 -21.79 6.82
N GLU A 150 -8.58 -21.24 7.61
CA GLU A 150 -8.90 -20.71 8.94
C GLU A 150 -9.91 -19.56 8.85
N THR A 151 -9.74 -18.67 7.87
CA THR A 151 -10.68 -17.58 7.58
C THR A 151 -12.07 -18.13 7.30
N ILE A 152 -12.18 -19.11 6.41
CA ILE A 152 -13.45 -19.76 6.05
C ILE A 152 -14.10 -20.39 7.29
N ARG A 153 -13.34 -21.09 8.14
CA ARG A 153 -13.86 -21.69 9.37
C ARG A 153 -14.36 -20.66 10.38
N LEU A 154 -13.59 -19.59 10.60
CA LEU A 154 -13.97 -18.51 11.52
C LEU A 154 -15.24 -17.81 11.04
N VAL A 155 -15.34 -17.55 9.73
CA VAL A 155 -16.53 -16.92 9.15
C VAL A 155 -17.73 -17.85 9.23
N ALA A 156 -17.58 -19.14 8.91
CA ALA A 156 -18.65 -20.12 9.07
C ALA A 156 -19.20 -20.14 10.51
N ARG A 157 -18.31 -20.04 11.51
CA ARG A 157 -18.70 -19.94 12.91
C ARG A 157 -19.47 -18.65 13.22
N GLU A 158 -19.08 -17.52 12.67
CA GLU A 158 -19.81 -16.26 12.85
C GLU A 158 -21.16 -16.28 12.14
N ILE A 159 -21.24 -16.85 10.92
CA ILE A 159 -22.51 -17.06 10.21
C ILE A 159 -23.44 -17.94 11.07
N ALA A 160 -22.94 -19.08 11.57
CA ALA A 160 -23.74 -19.97 12.41
C ALA A 160 -24.25 -19.27 13.67
N ALA A 161 -23.42 -18.45 14.34
CA ALA A 161 -23.83 -17.70 15.52
C ALA A 161 -24.91 -16.64 15.24
N VAL A 162 -25.02 -16.14 14.00
CA VAL A 162 -26.05 -15.17 13.59
C VAL A 162 -27.31 -15.88 13.11
N VAL A 163 -27.17 -17.01 12.42
CA VAL A 163 -28.27 -17.76 11.79
C VAL A 163 -28.99 -18.71 12.76
N GLU A 164 -28.31 -19.18 13.80
CA GLU A 164 -28.85 -20.02 14.89
C GLU A 164 -28.68 -19.31 16.26
N PRO A 165 -29.44 -18.24 16.53
CA PRO A 165 -29.43 -17.58 17.84
C PRO A 165 -30.09 -18.42 18.95
#